data_AF-A0A6N8FGB2-F1
#
_entry.id   AF-A0A6N8FGB2-F1
#
_cell.length_a   1.000
_cell.length_b   1.000
_cell.length_c   1.000
_cell.angle_alpha   90.00
_cell.angle_beta   90.00
_cell.angle_gamma   90.00
#
_symmetry.space_group_name_H-M   'P 1'
#
loop_
_entity.id
_entity.type
_entity.pdbx_description
1 polymer ?
#
loop_
_entity_poly.entity_id
_entity_poly.type
_entity_poly.pdbx_seq_one_letter_code
_entity_poly.pdbx_strand_id
1 'polypeptide(L)' 'MTLKLTIQSFLAGIVLGAIFSLLNLPIPAPPNLAGITGIVGIFVGFLIINRFNQARGKVKED' A
#
# COMPACT_ATOMS: atom_id res chain seq x y z
N MET A 1 -2.26 2.98 -19.12
CA MET A 1 -1.33 1.92 -18.66
C MET A 1 -1.48 1.55 -17.19
N THR A 2 -2.05 2.41 -16.33
CA THR A 2 -2.16 2.18 -14.86
C THR A 2 -3.07 1.02 -14.45
N LEU A 3 -4.25 0.87 -15.08
CA LEU A 3 -5.27 -0.09 -14.65
C LEU A 3 -4.81 -1.56 -14.80
N LYS A 4 -4.05 -1.86 -15.87
CA LYS A 4 -3.45 -3.18 -16.07
C LYS A 4 -2.45 -3.53 -14.95
N LEU A 5 -1.59 -2.57 -14.58
CA LEU A 5 -0.65 -2.75 -13.46
C LEU A 5 -1.37 -2.92 -12.13
N THR A 6 -2.41 -2.13 -11.85
CA THR A 6 -3.19 -2.24 -10.60
C THR A 6 -3.79 -3.64 -10.44
N ILE A 7 -4.40 -4.17 -11.52
CA ILE A 7 -4.99 -5.51 -11.51
C ILE A 7 -3.91 -6.58 -11.31
N GLN A 8 -2.78 -6.47 -12.00
CA GLN A 8 -1.67 -7.42 -11.87
C GLN A 8 -1.06 -7.41 -10.45
N SER A 9 -0.86 -6.25 -9.84
CA SER A 9 -0.36 -6.13 -8.47
C SER A 9 -1.34 -6.70 -7.43
N PHE A 10 -2.64 -6.52 -7.64
CA PHE A 10 -3.66 -7.11 -6.78
C PHE A 10 -3.66 -8.65 -6.87
N LEU A 11 -3.62 -9.18 -8.10
CA LEU A 11 -3.50 -10.63 -8.35
C LEU A 11 -2.21 -11.19 -7.75
N ALA A 12 -1.09 -10.51 -7.92
CA ALA A 12 0.18 -10.90 -7.32
C ALA A 12 0.07 -10.98 -5.78
N GLY A 13 -0.58 -10.01 -5.14
CA GLY A 13 -0.82 -10.03 -3.70
C GLY A 13 -1.66 -11.23 -3.24
N ILE A 14 -2.72 -11.58 -3.98
CA ILE A 14 -3.54 -12.77 -3.69
C ILE A 14 -2.70 -14.05 -3.84
N VAL A 15 -1.95 -14.17 -4.93
CA VAL A 15 -1.11 -15.35 -5.20
C VAL A 15 -0.04 -15.50 -4.13
N LEU A 16 0.63 -14.42 -3.73
CA LEU A 16 1.63 -14.44 -2.66
C LEU A 16 1.00 -14.88 -1.33
N GLY A 17 -0.16 -14.33 -0.97
CA GLY A 17 -0.89 -14.73 0.24
C GLY A 17 -1.26 -16.21 0.23
N ALA A 18 -1.73 -16.73 -0.91
CA ALA A 18 -2.08 -18.14 -1.07
C ALA A 18 -0.86 -19.05 -0.94
N ILE A 19 0.26 -18.70 -1.59
CA ILE A 19 1.52 -19.48 -1.52
C ILE A 19 2.05 -19.53 -0.10
N PHE A 20 2.12 -18.39 0.60
CA PHE A 20 2.67 -18.34 1.96
C PHE A 20 1.79 -19.11 2.95
N SER A 21 0.47 -19.04 2.79
CA SER A 21 -0.48 -19.84 3.57
C SER A 21 -0.32 -21.34 3.29
N LEU A 22 -0.23 -21.73 2.01
CA LEU A 22 -0.08 -23.13 1.61
C LEU A 22 1.22 -23.77 2.10
N LEU A 23 2.31 -22.99 2.09
CA LEU A 23 3.62 -23.42 2.57
C LEU A 23 3.79 -23.26 4.10
N ASN A 24 2.76 -22.79 4.81
CA ASN A 24 2.82 -22.46 6.25
C ASN A 24 4.02 -21.56 6.61
N LEU A 25 4.39 -20.66 5.70
CA LEU A 25 5.49 -19.72 5.92
C LEU A 25 4.98 -18.50 6.70
N PRO A 26 5.81 -17.90 7.56
CA PRO A 26 5.48 -16.62 8.16
C PRO A 26 5.22 -15.60 7.06
N ILE A 27 4.06 -14.96 7.09
CA ILE A 27 3.70 -13.95 6.10
C ILE A 27 4.63 -12.73 6.20
N PRO A 28 5.07 -12.15 5.09
CA PRO A 28 5.94 -10.97 5.08
C PRO A 28 5.17 -9.67 5.41
N ALA A 29 3.84 -9.72 5.39
CA ALA A 29 2.97 -8.61 5.73
C ALA A 29 2.63 -8.60 7.24
N PRO A 30 2.26 -7.44 7.81
CA PRO A 30 1.85 -7.36 9.21
C PRO A 30 0.70 -8.33 9.51
N PRO A 31 0.85 -9.25 10.48
CA PRO A 31 -0.16 -10.28 10.76
C PRO A 31 -1.34 -9.77 11.59
N ASN A 32 -1.29 -8.52 12.06
CA ASN A 32 -2.29 -7.96 12.96
C ASN A 32 -2.96 -6.71 12.36
N LEU A 33 -4.20 -6.47 12.80
CA LEU A 33 -5.00 -5.33 12.36
C LEU A 33 -4.31 -4.00 12.66
N ALA A 34 -3.57 -3.90 13.78
CA ALA A 34 -2.86 -2.67 14.16
C ALA A 34 -1.76 -2.28 13.16
N GLY A 35 -1.03 -3.25 12.60
CA GLY A 35 -0.01 -3.01 11.59
C GLY A 35 -0.63 -2.59 10.26
N ILE A 36 -1.74 -3.22 9.87
CA ILE A 36 -2.47 -2.86 8.64
C ILE A 36 -3.03 -1.44 8.75
N THR A 37 -3.70 -1.10 9.85
CA THR A 37 -4.23 0.24 10.08
C THR A 37 -3.12 1.29 10.19
N GLY A 38 -1.95 0.94 10.71
CA GLY A 38 -0.75 1.79 10.69
C GLY A 38 -0.31 2.17 9.27
N ILE A 39 -0.18 1.19 8.35
CA ILE A 39 0.19 1.44 6.95
C ILE A 39 -0.85 2.33 6.25
N VAL A 40 -2.14 2.04 6.46
CA VAL A 40 -3.23 2.86 5.91
C VAL A 40 -3.15 4.30 6.46
N GLY A 41 -2.92 4.46 7.76
CA GLY A 41 -2.75 5.76 8.40
C GLY A 41 -1.57 6.57 7.85
N ILE A 42 -0.44 5.92 7.58
CA ILE A 42 0.73 6.55 6.94
C ILE A 42 0.36 7.06 5.54
N PHE A 43 -0.29 6.23 4.72
CA PHE A 43 -0.70 6.63 3.38
C PHE A 43 -1.71 7.78 3.39
N VAL A 44 -2.71 7.73 4.27
CA VAL A 44 -3.70 8.80 4.44
C VAL A 44 -3.04 10.09 4.91
N GLY A 45 -2.15 10.03 5.90
CA GLY A 45 -1.38 11.18 6.36
C GLY A 45 -0.54 11.81 5.25
N PHE A 46 0.15 10.98 4.45
CA PHE A 46 0.87 11.42 3.26
C PHE A 46 -0.05 12.15 2.28
N LEU A 47 -1.22 11.60 1.97
CA LEU A 47 -2.19 12.24 1.07
C LEU A 47 -2.66 13.59 1.58
N ILE A 48 -3.00 13.70 2.88
CA ILE A 48 -3.47 14.95 3.49
C ILE A 48 -2.39 16.03 3.36
N ILE A 49 -1.16 15.72 3.76
CA ILE A 49 -0.04 16.66 3.71
C ILE A 49 0.31 17.02 2.26
N ASN A 50 0.27 16.04 1.33
CA ASN A 50 0.52 16.29 -0.08
C ASN A 50 -0.51 17.24 -0.69
N ARG A 51 -1.81 17.02 -0.42
CA ARG A 51 -2.88 17.94 -0.87
C ARG A 51 -2.72 19.33 -0.27
N PHE A 52 -2.37 19.41 1.02
CA PHE A 52 -2.13 20.69 1.69
C PHE A 52 -0.91 21.43 1.11
N ASN A 53 0.18 20.73 0.81
CA ASN A 53 1.37 21.31 0.19
C ASN A 53 1.12 21.78 -1.25
N GLN A 54 0.33 21.02 -2.02
CA GLN A 54 -0.10 21.37 -3.36
C GLN A 54 -0.92 22.68 -3.36
N ALA A 55 -1.82 22.85 -2.38
CA ALA A 55 -2.59 24.08 -2.20
C ALA A 55 -1.73 25.30 -1.80
N ARG A 56 -0.52 25.07 -1.28
CA ARG A 56 0.45 26.12 -0.90
C ARG A 56 1.49 26.40 -1.99
N GLY A 57 1.31 25.87 -3.21
CA GLY A 57 2.22 26.10 -4.34
C GLY A 57 3.62 25.50 -4.16
N LYS A 58 3.83 24.65 -3.15
CA LYS A 58 5.07 23.88 -2.99
C LYS A 58 4.94 22.61 -3.81
N VAL A 59 4.93 22.77 -5.13
CA VAL A 59 5.16 21.65 -6.04
C VAL A 59 6.62 21.27 -5.84
N LYS A 60 6.86 20.20 -5.09
CA LYS A 60 8.17 19.56 -5.09
C LYS A 60 8.24 18.91 -6.47
N GLU A 61 9.15 19.43 -7.30
CA GLU A 61 9.48 18.81 -8.58
C GLU A 61 10.18 17.49 -8.25
N ASP A 62 9.48 16.38 -8.50
CA ASP A 62 10.02 15.02 -8.53
C ASP A 62 10.00 14.47 -9.96
#